data_AF-I6ASD3-F1
#
_entry.id   AF-I6ASD3-F1
#
_cell.length_a   1.000
_cell.length_b   1.000
_cell.length_c   1.000
_cell.angle_alpha   90.00
_cell.angle_beta   90.00
_cell.angle_gamma   90.00
#
_symmetry.space_group_name_H-M   'P 1'
#
loop_
_entity.id
_entity.type
_entity.pdbx_description
1 polymer ?
#
loop_
_entity_poly.entity_id
_entity_poly.type
_entity_poly.pdbx_seq_one_letter_code
_entity_poly.pdbx_strand_id
1 'polypeptide(L)'
;MTRFCTTCCDREALEKAAGRVLFGLAACRRIGWRGAVVVAGEGGRGGSGSERETGREGRVSGDATVRQVVWLRGQVTFGTMRLEPGSVWRPGVTDRFGREEEKAAERAGASGLEFTFAGPLAADYVNFLEENFGRMVRLPPGSPALRAARALAAAAEAGARREVMSRRVFGWLAALHETLEERQVHLQDLLRGRIDHLLPEGAAHGYSVKALAAHLGCTPGWLARRLQQAWRRPAGEVLHALRLQHARELLATTGAGAGEVAWRCGFASASSFSKAFRRAMGMTPTQARVLGKKGTGGRGTKAGGNAIMRVMEERRRRGPTELRVLPAGEDVMAATVWGGAYFQCDGGETDKAYNMPFDISINKITRGIHWVVTLEGEAVFETGGYSLTVHPGMVVVYSSPSKGRWMTPSGRPWRRVWVKVRCDWGNEALLALGTAHGWAAMVPLASRPVRLARQCVREWNEHRNRPSVEMSRSGYEWLLAWWELLHSGRVRPLVDARGQAVLPDMREVALPSFFRRIKTITGYAKQIGYSRSHTMRKLSEQWKGGTPAQIIRRQRLAQAALDLRRTRLPVVEIARRSQFASAGSFIPAFRREFGMTPLAYRLAQI
;
A
#
# COMPACT_ATOMS: atom_id res chain seq x y z
N MET A 1 -36.74 18.99 -15.96
CA MET A 1 -37.10 18.74 -14.54
C MET A 1 -36.57 17.37 -14.14
N THR A 2 -35.51 17.33 -13.36
CA THR A 2 -35.02 16.11 -12.72
C THR A 2 -36.09 15.59 -11.77
N ARG A 3 -36.45 14.30 -11.85
CA ARG A 3 -37.45 13.70 -10.96
C ARG A 3 -36.79 12.60 -10.12
N PHE A 4 -37.20 12.46 -8.88
CA PHE A 4 -36.80 11.32 -8.07
C PHE A 4 -37.55 10.08 -8.56
N CYS A 5 -36.85 8.97 -8.76
CA CYS A 5 -37.51 7.72 -9.13
C CYS A 5 -38.23 7.09 -7.94
N THR A 6 -39.32 6.38 -8.20
CA THR A 6 -39.99 5.50 -7.23
C THR A 6 -39.35 4.12 -7.15
N THR A 7 -38.55 3.72 -8.14
CA THR A 7 -37.83 2.44 -8.15
C THR A 7 -36.47 2.54 -7.45
N CYS A 8 -36.11 1.47 -6.76
CA CYS A 8 -34.87 1.31 -6.01
C CYS A 8 -33.63 1.15 -6.91
N CYS A 9 -32.44 1.20 -6.30
CA CYS A 9 -31.16 0.96 -6.99
C CYS A 9 -31.17 -0.37 -7.77
N ASP A 10 -30.42 -0.44 -8.87
CA ASP A 10 -30.26 -1.69 -9.61
C ASP A 10 -29.57 -2.74 -8.72
N ARG A 11 -30.34 -3.73 -8.31
CA ARG A 11 -29.91 -4.77 -7.37
C ARG A 11 -28.86 -5.68 -8.01
N GLU A 12 -28.97 -5.97 -9.30
CA GLU A 12 -28.00 -6.82 -10.00
C GLU A 12 -26.66 -6.07 -10.16
N ALA A 13 -26.71 -4.78 -10.51
CA ALA A 13 -25.51 -3.95 -10.54
C ALA A 13 -24.87 -3.79 -9.16
N LEU A 14 -25.66 -3.68 -8.09
CA LEU A 14 -25.16 -3.59 -6.73
C LEU A 14 -24.51 -4.90 -6.25
N GLU A 15 -25.03 -6.05 -6.66
CA GLU A 15 -24.41 -7.35 -6.41
C GLU A 15 -23.09 -7.51 -7.17
N LYS A 16 -23.03 -7.06 -8.43
CA LYS A 16 -21.76 -7.00 -9.19
C LYS A 16 -20.76 -6.03 -8.54
N ALA A 17 -21.23 -4.93 -7.97
CA ALA A 17 -20.41 -3.97 -7.24
C ALA A 17 -19.87 -4.54 -5.92
N ALA A 18 -20.55 -5.51 -5.30
CA ALA A 18 -20.14 -6.09 -4.03
C ALA A 18 -18.74 -6.69 -4.09
N GLY A 19 -18.31 -7.30 -5.20
CA GLY A 19 -16.93 -7.79 -5.39
C GLY A 19 -15.87 -6.67 -5.45
N ARG A 20 -16.27 -5.40 -5.55
CA ARG A 20 -15.39 -4.22 -5.54
C ARG A 20 -15.46 -3.44 -4.24
N VAL A 21 -16.24 -3.88 -3.27
CA VAL A 21 -16.43 -3.21 -1.96
C VAL A 21 -16.20 -4.17 -0.81
N LEU A 22 -16.67 -5.41 -0.93
CA LEU A 22 -16.64 -6.42 0.11
C LEU A 22 -15.37 -7.27 0.01
N PHE A 23 -14.76 -7.55 1.15
CA PHE A 23 -13.61 -8.43 1.30
C PHE A 23 -14.10 -9.87 1.50
N GLY A 24 -13.96 -10.70 0.47
CA GLY A 24 -14.55 -12.04 0.45
C GLY A 24 -13.66 -13.12 1.08
N LEU A 25 -14.33 -14.15 1.62
CA LEU A 25 -13.73 -15.41 2.04
C LEU A 25 -14.46 -16.53 1.28
N ALA A 26 -13.72 -17.34 0.52
CA ALA A 26 -14.25 -18.49 -0.22
C ALA A 26 -14.35 -19.73 0.68
N ALA A 27 -13.36 -19.95 1.56
CA ALA A 27 -13.36 -21.10 2.45
C ALA A 27 -12.59 -20.84 3.75
N CYS A 28 -12.99 -21.53 4.82
CA CYS A 28 -12.29 -21.60 6.09
C CYS A 28 -12.11 -23.07 6.51
N ARG A 29 -10.90 -23.45 6.90
CA ARG A 29 -10.60 -24.81 7.35
C ARG A 29 -9.83 -24.80 8.66
N ARG A 30 -10.11 -25.76 9.55
CA ARG A 30 -9.27 -26.05 10.71
C ARG A 30 -8.28 -27.15 10.37
N ILE A 31 -7.01 -26.92 10.67
CA ILE A 31 -5.94 -27.90 10.48
C ILE A 31 -5.71 -28.64 11.80
N GLY A 32 -5.59 -29.97 11.73
CA GLY A 32 -5.38 -30.84 12.91
C GLY A 32 -6.67 -31.18 13.68
N TRP A 33 -7.83 -31.08 13.04
CA TRP A 33 -9.16 -31.39 13.60
C TRP A 33 -9.88 -32.38 12.69
N ARG A 34 -10.44 -33.47 13.23
CA ARG A 34 -11.20 -34.45 12.44
C ARG A 34 -12.46 -33.80 11.82
N GLY A 35 -12.60 -33.88 10.50
CA GLY A 35 -13.85 -33.60 9.78
C GLY A 35 -14.16 -32.14 9.41
N ALA A 36 -13.21 -31.21 9.51
CA ALA A 36 -13.50 -29.79 9.30
C ALA A 36 -13.17 -29.29 7.87
N VAL A 37 -14.19 -29.06 7.05
CA VAL A 37 -14.15 -28.10 5.93
C VAL A 37 -15.39 -27.22 6.07
N VAL A 38 -15.20 -25.92 6.31
CA VAL A 38 -16.31 -24.95 6.41
C VAL A 38 -16.27 -24.08 5.16
N VAL A 39 -17.26 -24.28 4.27
CA VAL A 39 -17.45 -23.38 3.14
C VAL A 39 -18.09 -22.10 3.68
N ALA A 40 -17.40 -20.96 3.50
CA ALA A 40 -17.96 -19.67 3.88
C ALA A 40 -19.09 -19.36 2.88
N GLY A 41 -20.31 -19.19 3.39
CA GLY A 41 -21.53 -19.24 2.59
C GLY A 41 -21.53 -18.35 1.34
N GLU A 42 -21.70 -18.98 0.18
CA GLU A 42 -22.27 -18.35 -1.02
C GLU A 42 -23.72 -18.83 -1.15
N GLY A 43 -24.67 -17.90 -1.01
CA GLY A 43 -26.06 -18.14 -1.36
C GLY A 43 -26.20 -18.24 -2.88
N GLY A 44 -26.21 -19.46 -3.40
CA GLY A 44 -26.65 -19.83 -4.74
C GLY A 44 -27.29 -21.21 -4.69
N ARG A 45 -28.56 -21.33 -5.07
CA ARG A 45 -29.42 -22.51 -4.88
C ARG A 45 -28.89 -23.78 -5.58
N GLY A 46 -28.82 -24.88 -4.82
CA GLY A 46 -29.40 -26.20 -5.12
C GLY A 46 -28.99 -26.96 -6.39
N GLY A 47 -28.27 -28.07 -6.19
CA GLY A 47 -28.17 -29.17 -7.15
C GLY A 47 -27.36 -30.33 -6.56
N SER A 48 -28.05 -31.29 -5.93
CA SER A 48 -27.47 -32.57 -5.53
C SER A 48 -27.09 -33.39 -6.76
N GLY A 49 -25.81 -33.73 -6.90
CA GLY A 49 -25.34 -34.61 -7.96
C GLY A 49 -23.89 -35.03 -7.69
N SER A 50 -23.69 -36.33 -7.55
CA SER A 50 -22.42 -36.99 -7.25
C SER A 50 -21.27 -36.55 -8.15
N GLU A 51 -20.13 -36.18 -7.55
CA GLU A 51 -18.86 -36.00 -8.25
C GLU A 51 -18.36 -37.35 -8.79
N ARG A 52 -18.45 -37.52 -10.12
CA ARG A 52 -17.48 -38.32 -10.87
C ARG A 52 -16.59 -37.33 -11.63
N GLU A 53 -15.32 -37.30 -11.26
CA GLU A 53 -14.26 -36.65 -12.03
C GLU A 53 -14.25 -37.21 -13.47
N THR A 54 -14.62 -36.38 -14.45
CA THR A 54 -14.17 -36.55 -15.84
C THR A 54 -13.93 -35.17 -16.45
N GLY A 55 -12.74 -35.01 -17.03
CA GLY A 55 -12.26 -33.73 -17.54
C GLY A 55 -13.06 -33.20 -18.72
N ARG A 56 -13.28 -31.89 -18.71
CA ARG A 56 -13.39 -31.08 -19.92
C ARG A 56 -13.04 -29.63 -19.60
N GLU A 57 -12.01 -29.13 -20.27
CA GLU A 57 -11.57 -27.74 -20.24
C GLU A 57 -12.70 -26.83 -20.73
N GLY A 58 -13.33 -26.12 -19.80
CA GLY A 58 -14.25 -25.02 -20.05
C GLY A 58 -13.68 -23.74 -19.44
N ARG A 59 -13.18 -22.83 -20.29
CA ARG A 59 -12.69 -21.50 -19.92
C ARG A 59 -13.83 -20.65 -19.32
N VAL A 60 -13.78 -20.42 -18.01
CA VAL A 60 -14.43 -19.28 -17.33
C VAL A 60 -13.37 -18.60 -16.44
N SER A 61 -13.43 -17.26 -16.41
CA SER A 61 -12.39 -16.31 -16.01
C SER A 61 -12.03 -16.30 -14.50
N GLY A 62 -10.84 -16.82 -14.14
CA GLY A 62 -9.83 -16.10 -13.36
C GLY A 62 -10.15 -15.55 -11.95
N ASP A 63 -10.85 -16.29 -11.08
CA ASP A 63 -11.01 -15.86 -9.69
C ASP A 63 -9.72 -16.15 -8.89
N ALA A 64 -8.94 -15.09 -8.63
CA ALA A 64 -7.68 -15.19 -7.90
C ALA A 64 -7.95 -15.48 -6.42
N THR A 65 -8.12 -16.75 -6.06
CA THR A 65 -8.22 -17.16 -4.65
C THR A 65 -6.83 -17.21 -4.03
N VAL A 66 -6.67 -16.61 -2.85
CA VAL A 66 -5.38 -16.60 -2.12
C VAL A 66 -5.53 -17.33 -0.79
N ARG A 67 -4.65 -18.32 -0.55
CA ARG A 67 -4.60 -19.08 0.70
C ARG A 67 -3.68 -18.41 1.72
N GLN A 68 -4.09 -18.46 2.98
CA GLN A 68 -3.27 -18.06 4.12
C GLN A 68 -3.53 -19.00 5.30
N VAL A 69 -2.46 -19.46 5.93
CA VAL A 69 -2.48 -20.37 7.08
C VAL A 69 -2.02 -19.61 8.31
N VAL A 70 -2.74 -19.78 9.41
CA VAL A 70 -2.43 -19.24 10.74
C VAL A 70 -2.24 -20.39 11.70
N TRP A 71 -1.02 -20.56 12.19
CA TRP A 71 -0.67 -21.63 13.12
C TRP A 71 -0.91 -21.20 14.57
N LEU A 72 -1.65 -21.99 15.33
CA LEU A 72 -2.13 -21.61 16.67
C LEU A 72 -1.50 -22.41 17.80
N ARG A 73 -1.24 -23.71 17.61
CA ARG A 73 -0.68 -24.60 18.63
C ARG A 73 0.23 -25.66 18.01
N GLY A 74 1.12 -26.22 18.82
CA GLY A 74 2.06 -27.25 18.41
C GLY A 74 3.13 -26.74 17.45
N GLN A 75 4.17 -27.55 17.25
CA GLN A 75 5.26 -27.24 16.34
C GLN A 75 5.39 -28.34 15.30
N VAL A 76 5.46 -27.95 14.03
CA VAL A 76 5.62 -28.87 12.90
C VAL A 76 6.67 -28.32 11.94
N THR A 77 7.52 -29.20 11.42
CA THR A 77 8.46 -28.87 10.36
C THR A 77 7.93 -29.40 9.04
N PHE A 78 7.82 -28.52 8.04
CA PHE A 78 7.36 -28.80 6.67
C PHE A 78 8.49 -28.48 5.69
N GLY A 79 9.17 -29.50 5.14
CA GLY A 79 10.38 -29.28 4.34
C GLY A 79 11.43 -28.48 5.12
N THR A 80 11.82 -27.31 4.61
CA THR A 80 12.74 -26.37 5.31
C THR A 80 12.03 -25.38 6.22
N MET A 81 10.70 -25.43 6.28
CA MET A 81 9.84 -24.46 6.98
C MET A 81 9.48 -24.97 8.36
N ARG A 82 9.55 -24.12 9.39
CA ARG A 82 9.18 -24.48 10.76
C ARG A 82 7.96 -23.67 11.17
N LEU A 83 6.83 -24.35 11.38
CA LEU A 83 5.58 -23.77 11.84
C LEU A 83 5.49 -23.90 13.36
N GLU A 84 5.43 -22.76 14.02
CA GLU A 84 5.25 -22.61 15.47
C GLU A 84 4.04 -21.74 15.79
N PRO A 85 3.51 -21.76 17.02
CA PRO A 85 2.40 -20.90 17.41
C PRO A 85 2.66 -19.42 17.06
N GLY A 86 1.71 -18.81 16.37
CA GLY A 86 1.81 -17.45 15.85
C GLY A 86 2.37 -17.34 14.42
N SER A 87 2.78 -18.45 13.79
CA SER A 87 3.22 -18.41 12.39
C SER A 87 2.04 -18.12 11.48
N VAL A 88 2.17 -17.10 10.63
CA VAL A 88 1.25 -16.81 9.53
C VAL A 88 2.01 -17.03 8.24
N TRP A 89 1.45 -17.83 7.36
CA TRP A 89 2.12 -18.31 6.18
C TRP A 89 1.20 -18.27 4.96
N ARG A 90 1.76 -17.90 3.82
CA ARG A 90 1.12 -17.99 2.51
C ARG A 90 1.68 -19.17 1.70
N PRO A 91 0.90 -20.27 1.57
CA PRO A 91 1.27 -21.40 0.72
C PRO A 91 1.45 -20.98 -0.73
N GLY A 92 2.49 -21.49 -1.36
CA GLY A 92 2.76 -21.33 -2.79
C GLY A 92 2.12 -22.45 -3.59
N VAL A 93 2.22 -22.38 -4.92
CA VAL A 93 1.63 -23.40 -5.81
C VAL A 93 2.19 -24.80 -5.52
N THR A 94 3.48 -24.88 -5.19
CA THR A 94 4.19 -26.10 -4.83
C THR A 94 4.02 -26.51 -3.37
N ASP A 95 3.58 -25.58 -2.51
CA ASP A 95 3.49 -25.82 -1.08
C ASP A 95 2.08 -26.33 -0.76
N ARG A 96 1.87 -27.64 -0.86
CA ARG A 96 0.60 -28.26 -0.49
C ARG A 96 0.72 -28.88 0.90
N PHE A 97 -0.17 -28.46 1.78
CA PHE A 97 -0.44 -29.20 3.02
C PHE A 97 -1.18 -30.48 2.64
N GLY A 98 -0.44 -31.57 2.51
CA GLY A 98 -0.98 -32.89 2.18
C GLY A 98 -1.53 -33.61 3.40
N ARG A 99 -2.00 -34.84 3.19
CA ARG A 99 -2.55 -35.68 4.27
C ARG A 99 -1.47 -36.12 5.27
N GLU A 100 -0.22 -36.27 4.83
CA GLU A 100 0.86 -36.70 5.73
C GLU A 100 1.23 -35.62 6.74
N GLU A 101 1.22 -34.37 6.31
CA GLU A 101 1.56 -33.21 7.14
C GLU A 101 0.40 -32.86 8.08
N GLU A 102 -0.84 -33.12 7.66
CA GLU A 102 -2.01 -33.10 8.53
C GLU A 102 -1.91 -34.17 9.63
N LYS A 103 -1.56 -35.42 9.29
CA LYS A 103 -1.30 -36.48 10.28
C LYS A 103 -0.11 -36.16 11.19
N ALA A 104 0.92 -35.49 10.67
CA ALA A 104 2.06 -35.04 11.49
C ALA A 104 1.65 -33.93 12.46
N ALA A 105 0.82 -32.99 12.01
CA ALA A 105 0.23 -31.96 12.85
C ALA A 105 -0.67 -32.56 13.93
N GLU A 106 -1.54 -33.52 13.59
CA GLU A 106 -2.38 -34.23 14.55
C GLU A 106 -1.55 -34.97 15.62
N ARG A 107 -0.52 -35.72 15.21
CA ARG A 107 0.40 -36.40 16.13
C ARG A 107 1.13 -35.43 17.06
N ALA A 108 1.46 -34.25 16.57
CA ALA A 108 2.09 -33.18 17.36
C ALA A 108 1.10 -32.37 18.22
N GLY A 109 -0.19 -32.72 18.23
CA GLY A 109 -1.24 -31.92 18.90
C GLY A 109 -1.35 -30.50 18.34
N ALA A 110 -0.89 -30.31 17.11
CA ALA A 110 -0.78 -29.02 16.48
C ALA A 110 -2.09 -28.63 15.79
N SER A 111 -2.42 -27.35 15.83
CA SER A 111 -3.64 -26.85 15.20
C SER A 111 -3.44 -25.47 14.58
N GLY A 112 -4.19 -25.23 13.52
CA GLY A 112 -4.16 -23.98 12.77
C GLY A 112 -5.49 -23.68 12.08
N LEU A 113 -5.53 -22.52 11.45
CA LEU A 113 -6.63 -22.04 10.63
C LEU A 113 -6.10 -21.84 9.21
N GLU A 114 -6.88 -22.21 8.22
CA GLU A 114 -6.62 -21.89 6.82
C GLU A 114 -7.78 -21.06 6.27
N PHE A 115 -7.43 -19.94 5.66
CA PHE A 115 -8.35 -19.04 4.99
C PHE A 115 -8.05 -19.05 3.49
N THR A 116 -9.10 -19.22 2.69
CA THR A 116 -9.03 -18.99 1.23
C THR A 116 -9.84 -17.74 0.93
N PHE A 117 -9.15 -16.65 0.59
CA PHE A 117 -9.77 -15.37 0.31
C PHE A 117 -10.27 -15.30 -1.13
N ALA A 118 -11.47 -14.74 -1.32
CA ALA A 118 -12.02 -14.46 -2.64
C ALA A 118 -11.48 -13.14 -3.19
N GLY A 119 -11.25 -13.08 -4.50
CA GLY A 119 -10.67 -11.91 -5.17
C GLY A 119 -11.71 -10.82 -5.49
N PRO A 120 -11.26 -9.62 -5.93
CA PRO A 120 -9.86 -9.19 -6.00
C PRO A 120 -9.36 -8.51 -4.72
N LEU A 121 -10.22 -7.90 -3.89
CA LEU A 121 -9.78 -7.02 -2.80
C LEU A 121 -8.98 -7.72 -1.71
N ALA A 122 -9.50 -8.83 -1.18
CA ALA A 122 -8.82 -9.57 -0.11
C ALA A 122 -7.54 -10.23 -0.63
N ALA A 123 -7.58 -10.80 -1.84
CA ALA A 123 -6.41 -11.34 -2.52
C ALA A 123 -5.30 -10.29 -2.72
N ASP A 124 -5.65 -9.09 -3.22
CA ASP A 124 -4.71 -8.00 -3.44
C ASP A 124 -4.10 -7.48 -2.14
N TYR A 125 -4.88 -7.42 -1.06
CA TYR A 125 -4.36 -7.04 0.25
C TYR A 125 -3.37 -8.09 0.76
N VAL A 126 -3.69 -9.39 0.65
CA VAL A 126 -2.75 -10.46 1.05
C VAL A 126 -1.48 -10.43 0.18
N ASN A 127 -1.61 -10.18 -1.13
CA ASN A 127 -0.46 -9.96 -2.02
C ASN A 127 0.41 -8.81 -1.53
N PHE A 128 -0.19 -7.66 -1.21
CA PHE A 128 0.51 -6.52 -0.66
C PHE A 128 1.27 -6.89 0.63
N LEU A 129 0.64 -7.64 1.55
CA LEU A 129 1.30 -8.07 2.78
C LEU A 129 2.47 -9.02 2.49
N GLU A 130 2.31 -9.99 1.60
CA GLU A 130 3.40 -10.89 1.22
C GLU A 130 4.57 -10.12 0.59
N GLU A 131 4.28 -9.21 -0.33
CA GLU A 131 5.31 -8.43 -1.01
C GLU A 131 6.11 -7.64 0.02
N ASN A 132 5.44 -6.96 0.96
CA ASN A 132 6.08 -6.02 1.88
C ASN A 132 6.67 -6.65 3.14
N PHE A 133 6.13 -7.78 3.60
CA PHE A 133 6.54 -8.41 4.87
C PHE A 133 7.05 -9.85 4.70
N GLY A 134 6.84 -10.45 3.52
CA GLY A 134 7.26 -11.80 3.18
C GLY A 134 6.13 -12.83 3.27
N ARG A 135 6.40 -14.01 2.68
CA ARG A 135 5.46 -15.15 2.61
C ARG A 135 5.18 -15.83 3.94
N MET A 136 6.03 -15.60 4.93
CA MET A 136 5.92 -16.18 6.26
C MET A 136 6.35 -15.15 7.28
N VAL A 137 5.48 -14.92 8.25
CA VAL A 137 5.70 -14.01 9.37
C VAL A 137 5.34 -14.68 10.69
N ARG A 138 5.93 -14.20 11.79
CA ARG A 138 5.64 -14.72 13.14
C ARG A 138 5.00 -13.66 14.02
N LEU A 139 3.78 -13.87 14.46
CA LEU A 139 3.05 -12.94 15.31
C LEU A 139 3.34 -13.17 16.81
N PRO A 140 3.35 -12.12 17.65
CA PRO A 140 3.42 -12.27 19.09
C PRO A 140 2.21 -13.04 19.64
N PRO A 141 2.38 -13.86 20.69
CA PRO A 141 1.26 -14.46 21.40
C PRO A 141 0.26 -13.40 21.86
N GLY A 142 -1.03 -13.69 21.72
CA GLY A 142 -2.09 -12.78 22.14
C GLY A 142 -2.26 -11.52 21.28
N SER A 143 -1.50 -11.32 20.20
CA SER A 143 -1.62 -10.15 19.31
C SER A 143 -3.06 -9.91 18.81
N PRO A 144 -3.45 -8.64 18.53
CA PRO A 144 -4.74 -8.32 17.95
C PRO A 144 -5.04 -9.09 16.66
N ALA A 145 -4.03 -9.31 15.82
CA ALA A 145 -4.12 -10.16 14.64
C ALA A 145 -4.60 -11.58 14.99
N LEU A 146 -3.93 -12.30 15.90
CA LEU A 146 -4.34 -13.66 16.26
C LEU A 146 -5.75 -13.73 16.85
N ARG A 147 -6.20 -12.68 17.57
CA ARG A 147 -7.60 -12.59 18.02
C ARG A 147 -8.56 -12.40 16.85
N ALA A 148 -8.22 -11.52 15.90
CA ALA A 148 -9.02 -11.29 14.70
C ALA A 148 -9.13 -12.55 13.82
N ALA A 149 -8.05 -13.34 13.68
CA ALA A 149 -8.07 -14.62 12.97
C ALA A 149 -9.07 -15.61 13.58
N ARG A 150 -9.07 -15.75 14.92
CA ARG A 150 -10.03 -16.62 15.61
C ARG A 150 -11.47 -16.12 15.47
N ALA A 151 -11.67 -14.80 15.53
CA ALA A 151 -12.99 -14.20 15.34
C ALA A 151 -13.51 -14.38 13.90
N LEU A 152 -12.63 -14.33 12.90
CA LEU A 152 -12.97 -14.64 11.51
C LEU A 152 -13.40 -16.10 11.35
N ALA A 153 -12.62 -17.04 11.89
CA ALA A 153 -12.97 -18.46 11.84
C ALA A 153 -14.31 -18.75 12.55
N ALA A 154 -14.53 -18.19 13.73
CA ALA A 154 -15.79 -18.36 14.46
C ALA A 154 -16.99 -17.77 13.69
N ALA A 155 -16.81 -16.64 13.03
CA ALA A 155 -17.86 -16.06 12.18
C ALA A 155 -18.15 -16.92 10.94
N ALA A 156 -17.13 -17.58 10.37
CA ALA A 156 -17.30 -18.49 9.24
C ALA A 156 -18.06 -19.75 9.65
N GLU A 157 -17.70 -20.33 10.80
CA GLU A 157 -18.38 -21.48 11.41
C GLU A 157 -19.84 -21.18 11.73
N ALA A 158 -20.13 -19.97 12.23
CA ALA A 158 -21.50 -19.53 12.52
C ALA A 158 -22.33 -19.19 11.27
N GLY A 159 -21.78 -19.30 10.06
CA GLY A 159 -22.49 -18.92 8.83
C GLY A 159 -22.88 -17.44 8.80
N ALA A 160 -22.00 -16.56 9.32
CA ALA A 160 -22.31 -15.14 9.43
C ALA A 160 -22.68 -14.52 8.08
N ARG A 161 -23.61 -13.55 8.11
CA ARG A 161 -24.03 -12.80 6.92
C ARG A 161 -22.83 -12.16 6.21
N ARG A 162 -22.96 -11.99 4.89
CA ARG A 162 -21.90 -11.50 4.00
C ARG A 162 -21.22 -10.22 4.49
N GLU A 163 -21.97 -9.27 5.04
CA GLU A 163 -21.43 -8.00 5.53
C GLU A 163 -20.59 -8.18 6.79
N VAL A 164 -21.06 -9.06 7.68
CA VAL A 164 -20.31 -9.43 8.90
C VAL A 164 -19.04 -10.16 8.51
N MET A 165 -19.13 -11.12 7.58
CA MET A 165 -17.97 -11.83 7.05
C MET A 165 -16.95 -10.86 6.45
N SER A 166 -17.43 -9.93 5.60
CA SER A 166 -16.58 -8.92 4.96
C SER A 166 -15.84 -8.06 5.99
N ARG A 167 -16.51 -7.61 7.06
CA ARG A 167 -15.86 -6.89 8.17
C ARG A 167 -14.81 -7.74 8.88
N ARG A 168 -15.08 -9.03 9.10
CA ARG A 168 -14.13 -9.94 9.75
C ARG A 168 -12.90 -10.19 8.89
N VAL A 169 -13.06 -10.36 7.58
CA VAL A 169 -11.95 -10.52 6.63
C VAL A 169 -11.08 -9.27 6.63
N PHE A 170 -11.67 -8.10 6.42
CA PHE A 170 -10.92 -6.84 6.45
C PHE A 170 -10.27 -6.61 7.82
N GLY A 171 -10.99 -6.86 8.90
CA GLY A 171 -10.49 -6.71 10.27
C GLY A 171 -9.28 -7.60 10.57
N TRP A 172 -9.28 -8.86 10.09
CA TRP A 172 -8.12 -9.73 10.15
C TRP A 172 -6.92 -9.16 9.38
N LEU A 173 -7.13 -8.78 8.11
CA LEU A 173 -6.06 -8.25 7.26
C LEU A 173 -5.47 -6.95 7.81
N ALA A 174 -6.32 -6.04 8.31
CA ALA A 174 -5.91 -4.80 8.94
C ALA A 174 -5.13 -5.06 10.24
N ALA A 175 -5.63 -5.94 11.13
CA ALA A 175 -4.92 -6.27 12.37
C ALA A 175 -3.57 -6.95 12.10
N LEU A 176 -3.50 -7.81 11.07
CA LEU A 176 -2.25 -8.39 10.59
C LEU A 176 -1.29 -7.30 10.09
N HIS A 177 -1.77 -6.39 9.24
CA HIS A 177 -0.98 -5.28 8.71
C HIS A 177 -0.40 -4.41 9.84
N GLU A 178 -1.23 -3.99 10.78
CA GLU A 178 -0.82 -3.16 11.93
C GLU A 178 0.25 -3.84 12.77
N THR A 179 0.09 -5.14 13.05
CA THR A 179 1.09 -5.93 13.80
C THR A 179 2.42 -6.03 13.04
N LEU A 180 2.41 -5.88 11.72
CA LEU A 180 3.61 -5.96 10.88
C LEU A 180 4.24 -4.59 10.60
N GLU A 181 3.47 -3.49 10.61
CA GLU A 181 3.97 -2.12 10.34
C GLU A 181 5.09 -1.70 11.29
N GLU A 182 4.95 -1.97 12.59
CA GLU A 182 5.99 -1.67 13.59
C GLU A 182 7.35 -2.26 13.17
N ARG A 183 7.32 -3.48 12.62
CA ARG A 183 8.52 -4.19 12.16
C ARG A 183 9.04 -3.65 10.83
N GLN A 184 8.17 -3.12 9.98
CA GLN A 184 8.57 -2.50 8.72
C GLN A 184 9.37 -1.21 8.96
N VAL A 185 9.07 -0.44 10.01
CA VAL A 185 9.89 0.72 10.37
C VAL A 185 11.33 0.28 10.65
N HIS A 186 11.50 -0.75 11.48
CA HIS A 186 12.81 -1.32 11.80
C HIS A 186 13.52 -1.86 10.55
N LEU A 187 12.78 -2.53 9.65
CA LEU A 187 13.32 -2.99 8.38
C LEU A 187 13.77 -1.83 7.49
N GLN A 188 12.97 -0.77 7.35
CA GLN A 188 13.32 0.38 6.51
C GLN A 188 14.57 1.08 7.03
N ASP A 189 14.73 1.16 8.35
CA ASP A 189 15.92 1.71 8.98
C ASP A 189 17.15 0.88 8.67
N LEU A 190 17.04 -0.44 8.83
CA LEU A 190 18.08 -1.37 8.41
C LEU A 190 18.44 -1.22 6.92
N LEU A 191 17.44 -1.13 6.04
CA LEU A 191 17.65 -0.96 4.60
C LEU A 191 18.29 0.39 4.26
N ARG A 192 18.09 1.43 5.06
CA ARG A 192 18.77 2.74 4.96
C ARG A 192 20.14 2.76 5.64
N GLY A 193 20.52 1.68 6.32
CA GLY A 193 21.83 1.53 6.96
C GLY A 193 21.85 2.00 8.42
N ARG A 194 20.69 2.24 9.00
CA ARG A 194 20.53 2.57 10.41
C ARG A 194 20.37 1.28 11.22
N ILE A 195 21.43 0.90 11.91
CA ILE A 195 21.46 -0.29 12.78
C ILE A 195 21.35 0.10 14.28
N ASP A 196 21.56 1.37 14.59
CA ASP A 196 21.41 1.98 15.92
C ASP A 196 19.96 1.93 16.42
N HIS A 197 18.99 2.04 15.52
CA HIS A 197 17.56 1.90 15.84
C HIS A 197 17.07 0.44 15.96
N LEU A 198 17.90 -0.57 15.63
CA LEU A 198 17.52 -1.99 15.71
C LEU A 198 17.59 -2.61 17.13
N LEU A 199 17.64 -1.76 18.16
CA LEU A 199 17.61 -2.06 19.60
C LEU A 199 18.74 -2.97 20.14
N PRO A 200 19.09 -2.83 21.44
CA PRO A 200 20.06 -3.69 22.14
C PRO A 200 19.74 -5.19 22.07
N GLU A 201 18.46 -5.54 21.92
CA GLU A 201 17.98 -6.92 21.79
C GLU A 201 18.57 -7.61 20.55
N GLY A 202 18.78 -6.88 19.44
CA GLY A 202 19.41 -7.42 18.24
C GLY A 202 20.90 -7.70 18.43
N ALA A 203 21.56 -6.94 19.31
CA ALA A 203 22.97 -7.11 19.66
C ALA A 203 23.22 -8.46 20.36
N ALA A 204 22.30 -8.90 21.24
CA ALA A 204 22.35 -10.21 21.89
C ALA A 204 22.35 -11.38 20.89
N HIS A 205 21.79 -11.18 19.69
CA HIS A 205 21.68 -12.21 18.65
C HIS A 205 22.73 -12.05 17.52
N GLY A 206 23.69 -11.14 17.69
CA GLY A 206 24.85 -11.02 16.82
C GLY A 206 24.63 -10.35 15.46
N TYR A 207 23.49 -9.68 15.25
CA TYR A 207 23.10 -9.03 13.98
C TYR A 207 23.35 -9.88 12.72
N SER A 208 23.17 -11.20 12.82
CA SER A 208 23.21 -12.08 11.65
C SER A 208 21.92 -11.92 10.84
N VAL A 209 21.93 -12.28 9.55
CA VAL A 209 20.69 -12.30 8.73
C VAL A 209 19.61 -13.16 9.40
N LYS A 210 20.00 -14.31 9.96
CA LYS A 210 19.08 -15.22 10.65
C LYS A 210 18.47 -14.57 11.91
N ALA A 211 19.30 -13.93 12.73
CA ALA A 211 18.87 -13.26 13.95
C ALA A 211 17.97 -12.06 13.68
N LEU A 212 18.37 -11.20 12.75
CA LEU A 212 17.57 -10.03 12.36
C LEU A 212 16.26 -10.44 11.71
N ALA A 213 16.25 -11.50 10.89
CA ALA A 213 15.01 -12.03 10.34
C ALA A 213 14.06 -12.52 11.44
N ALA A 214 14.59 -13.20 12.47
CA ALA A 214 13.79 -13.62 13.61
C ALA A 214 13.20 -12.41 14.38
N HIS A 215 14.01 -11.38 14.65
CA HIS A 215 13.57 -10.16 15.32
C HIS A 215 12.52 -9.38 14.51
N LEU A 216 12.74 -9.25 13.20
CA LEU A 216 11.80 -8.62 12.26
C LEU A 216 10.60 -9.53 11.93
N GLY A 217 10.58 -10.76 12.46
CA GLY A 217 9.55 -11.76 12.24
C GLY A 217 9.32 -12.12 10.78
N CYS A 218 10.39 -12.20 9.98
CA CYS A 218 10.40 -12.60 8.57
C CYS A 218 11.38 -13.76 8.32
N THR A 219 11.47 -14.24 7.08
CA THR A 219 12.40 -15.35 6.75
C THR A 219 13.81 -14.82 6.41
N PRO A 220 14.89 -15.56 6.76
CA PRO A 220 16.26 -15.14 6.46
C PRO A 220 16.51 -14.90 4.96
N GLY A 221 15.97 -15.76 4.09
CA GLY A 221 16.13 -15.64 2.65
C GLY A 221 15.40 -14.42 2.06
N TRP A 222 14.25 -14.03 2.62
CA TRP A 222 13.57 -12.80 2.22
C TRP A 222 14.38 -11.56 2.62
N LEU A 223 14.84 -11.51 3.87
CA LEU A 223 15.66 -10.38 4.36
C LEU A 223 16.97 -10.27 3.57
N ALA A 224 17.63 -11.39 3.28
CA ALA A 224 18.85 -11.42 2.48
C ALA A 224 18.64 -10.81 1.09
N ARG A 225 17.56 -11.20 0.40
CA ARG A 225 17.21 -10.64 -0.91
C ARG A 225 16.90 -9.14 -0.84
N ARG A 226 16.18 -8.69 0.20
CA ARG A 226 15.87 -7.25 0.39
C ARG A 226 17.13 -6.42 0.61
N LEU A 227 18.05 -6.87 1.45
CA LEU A 227 19.35 -6.22 1.66
C LEU A 227 20.19 -6.20 0.37
N GLN A 228 20.24 -7.34 -0.35
CA GLN A 228 20.93 -7.43 -1.64
C GLN A 228 20.33 -6.48 -2.68
N GLN A 229 19.00 -6.33 -2.72
CA GLN A 229 18.34 -5.42 -3.65
C GLN A 229 18.63 -3.95 -3.33
N ALA A 230 18.60 -3.58 -2.04
CA ALA A 230 18.84 -2.22 -1.59
C ALA A 230 20.31 -1.79 -1.76
N TRP A 231 21.26 -2.65 -1.40
CA TRP A 231 22.69 -2.31 -1.36
C TRP A 231 23.50 -2.88 -2.53
N ARG A 232 22.87 -3.70 -3.39
CA ARG A 232 23.51 -4.42 -4.50
C ARG A 232 24.71 -5.28 -4.07
N ARG A 233 24.72 -5.74 -2.81
CA ARG A 233 25.81 -6.52 -2.19
C ARG A 233 25.27 -7.64 -1.30
N PRO A 234 26.04 -8.73 -1.10
CA PRO A 234 25.63 -9.85 -0.24
C PRO A 234 25.23 -9.38 1.16
N ALA A 235 24.09 -9.88 1.66
CA ALA A 235 23.51 -9.44 2.92
C ALA A 235 24.48 -9.55 4.11
N GLY A 236 25.30 -10.60 4.15
CA GLY A 236 26.32 -10.78 5.20
C GLY A 236 27.38 -9.67 5.17
N GLU A 237 27.82 -9.25 3.99
CA GLU A 237 28.77 -8.13 3.84
C GLU A 237 28.14 -6.80 4.24
N VAL A 238 26.88 -6.57 3.86
CA VAL A 238 26.15 -5.35 4.23
C VAL A 238 26.05 -5.24 5.75
N LEU A 239 25.58 -6.29 6.42
CA LEU A 239 25.45 -6.29 7.88
C LEU A 239 26.81 -6.13 8.57
N HIS A 240 27.87 -6.76 8.06
CA HIS A 240 29.20 -6.57 8.61
C HIS A 240 29.69 -5.13 8.51
N ALA A 241 29.48 -4.48 7.36
CA ALA A 241 29.84 -3.08 7.15
C ALA A 241 29.05 -2.14 8.08
N LEU A 242 27.74 -2.32 8.18
CA LEU A 242 26.88 -1.51 9.05
C LEU A 242 27.28 -1.61 10.53
N ARG A 243 27.61 -2.81 11.01
CA ARG A 243 28.08 -3.04 12.39
C ARG A 243 29.38 -2.28 12.68
N LEU A 244 30.31 -2.25 11.71
CA LEU A 244 31.58 -1.54 11.86
C LEU A 244 31.43 -0.03 11.77
N GLN A 245 30.51 0.45 10.93
CA GLN A 245 30.15 1.87 10.88
C GLN A 245 29.55 2.33 12.21
N HIS A 246 28.59 1.58 12.75
CA HIS A 246 27.98 1.88 14.04
C HIS A 246 29.00 1.82 15.19
N ALA A 247 29.91 0.84 15.17
CA ALA A 247 30.98 0.78 16.15
C ALA A 247 31.87 2.02 16.13
N ARG A 248 32.18 2.56 14.93
CA ARG A 248 32.95 3.79 14.78
C ARG A 248 32.22 5.00 15.38
N GLU A 249 30.92 5.09 15.14
CA GLU A 249 30.07 6.15 15.70
C GLU A 249 30.07 6.06 17.24
N LEU A 250 29.81 4.88 17.81
CA LEU A 250 29.85 4.67 19.26
C LEU A 250 31.22 5.01 19.87
N LEU A 251 32.32 4.64 19.21
CA LEU A 251 33.68 4.97 19.68
C LEU A 251 33.98 6.47 19.63
N ALA A 252 33.33 7.22 18.73
CA ALA A 252 33.52 8.65 18.58
C ALA A 252 32.62 9.47 19.51
N THR A 253 31.40 8.99 19.78
CA THR A 253 30.36 9.75 20.50
C THR A 253 30.18 9.30 21.95
N THR A 254 30.71 8.15 22.36
CA THR A 254 30.48 7.59 23.71
C THR A 254 31.77 7.27 24.47
N GLY A 255 31.65 7.11 25.79
CA GLY A 255 32.73 6.61 26.67
C GLY A 255 32.87 5.09 26.72
N ALA A 256 32.02 4.33 26.01
CA ALA A 256 31.93 2.87 26.11
C ALA A 256 33.23 2.18 25.73
N GLY A 257 33.64 1.18 26.51
CA GLY A 257 34.85 0.37 26.29
C GLY A 257 34.79 -0.49 25.01
N ALA A 258 35.93 -0.98 24.51
CA ALA A 258 35.94 -1.76 23.26
C ALA A 258 35.14 -3.08 23.37
N GLY A 259 35.08 -3.69 24.56
CA GLY A 259 34.24 -4.86 24.81
C GLY A 259 32.75 -4.55 24.80
N GLU A 260 32.35 -3.43 25.41
CA GLU A 260 30.96 -2.96 25.39
C GLU A 260 30.52 -2.58 23.97
N VAL A 261 31.36 -1.85 23.22
CA VAL A 261 31.09 -1.53 21.81
C VAL A 261 30.99 -2.79 20.96
N ALA A 262 31.86 -3.78 21.19
CA ALA A 262 31.79 -5.07 20.49
C ALA A 262 30.43 -5.75 20.74
N TRP A 263 30.00 -5.82 22.00
CA TRP A 263 28.70 -6.40 22.37
C TRP A 263 27.54 -5.63 21.72
N ARG A 264 27.51 -4.29 21.85
CA ARG A 264 26.47 -3.43 21.26
C ARG A 264 26.38 -3.55 19.73
N CYS A 265 27.50 -3.85 19.07
CA CYS A 265 27.56 -4.05 17.62
C CYS A 265 27.41 -5.53 17.21
N GLY A 266 26.98 -6.41 18.13
CA GLY A 266 26.67 -7.82 17.87
C GLY A 266 27.90 -8.70 17.59
N PHE A 267 29.10 -8.33 18.04
CA PHE A 267 30.29 -9.18 17.94
C PHE A 267 30.35 -10.16 19.11
N ALA A 268 30.69 -11.42 18.81
CA ALA A 268 30.80 -12.47 19.81
C ALA A 268 31.92 -12.22 20.84
N SER A 269 32.92 -11.39 20.50
CA SER A 269 34.00 -11.03 21.42
C SER A 269 34.69 -9.71 21.03
N ALA A 270 35.28 -9.03 22.02
CA ALA A 270 36.11 -7.84 21.81
C ALA A 270 37.29 -8.10 20.84
N SER A 271 37.86 -9.30 20.87
CA SER A 271 38.96 -9.72 20.01
C SER A 271 38.54 -9.88 18.54
N SER A 272 37.38 -10.52 18.29
CA SER A 272 36.83 -10.65 16.93
C SER A 272 36.47 -9.29 16.34
N PHE A 273 35.84 -8.43 17.16
CA PHE A 273 35.57 -7.03 16.82
C PHE A 273 36.84 -6.26 16.47
N SER A 274 37.86 -6.29 17.32
CA SER A 274 39.08 -5.49 17.11
C SER A 274 39.84 -5.90 15.84
N LYS A 275 39.86 -7.19 15.50
CA LYS A 275 40.43 -7.69 14.24
C LYS A 275 39.64 -7.18 13.03
N ALA A 276 38.31 -7.33 13.06
CA ALA A 276 37.44 -6.88 11.98
C ALA A 276 37.49 -5.36 11.78
N PHE A 277 37.44 -4.60 12.87
CA PHE A 277 37.51 -3.13 12.85
C PHE A 277 38.84 -2.65 12.30
N ARG A 278 39.97 -3.23 12.74
CA ARG A 278 41.29 -2.89 12.19
C ARG A 278 41.40 -3.20 10.70
N ARG A 279 40.87 -4.34 10.26
CA ARG A 279 40.87 -4.73 8.84
C ARG A 279 40.07 -3.75 7.98
N ALA A 280 38.93 -3.30 8.47
CA ALA A 280 38.05 -2.40 7.72
C ALA A 280 38.45 -0.92 7.78
N MET A 281 38.94 -0.46 8.93
CA MET A 281 39.21 0.96 9.19
C MET A 281 40.70 1.34 9.17
N GLY A 282 41.59 0.35 9.03
CA GLY A 282 43.04 0.55 9.05
C GLY A 282 43.65 0.88 10.41
N MET A 283 42.83 1.05 11.46
CA MET A 283 43.24 1.46 12.81
C MET A 283 42.50 0.65 13.90
N THR A 284 43.04 0.64 15.12
CA THR A 284 42.39 -0.05 16.24
C THR A 284 41.19 0.73 16.79
N PRO A 285 40.22 0.07 17.46
CA PRO A 285 39.14 0.75 18.17
C PRO A 285 39.64 1.85 19.13
N THR A 286 40.73 1.58 19.86
CA THR A 286 41.35 2.54 20.79
C THR A 286 41.90 3.76 20.06
N GLN A 287 42.58 3.56 18.92
CA GLN A 287 43.10 4.66 18.08
C GLN A 287 41.96 5.51 17.53
N ALA A 288 40.89 4.89 17.05
CA ALA A 288 39.70 5.58 16.54
C ALA A 288 39.06 6.47 17.62
N ARG A 289 38.99 6.02 18.88
CA ARG A 289 38.48 6.81 20.02
C ARG A 289 39.31 8.06 20.29
N VAL A 290 40.64 7.94 20.28
CA VAL A 290 41.54 9.07 20.52
C VAL A 290 41.39 10.14 19.43
N LEU A 291 41.20 9.72 18.18
CA LEU A 291 40.95 10.62 17.06
C LEU A 291 39.58 11.31 17.14
N GLY A 292 38.53 10.60 17.54
CA GLY A 292 37.19 11.17 17.74
C GLY A 292 37.15 12.26 18.82
N LYS A 293 37.88 12.06 19.93
CA LYS A 293 37.98 13.05 21.03
C LYS A 293 38.72 14.34 20.65
N LYS A 294 39.65 14.29 19.68
CA LYS A 294 40.37 15.49 19.20
C LYS A 294 39.55 16.35 18.23
N GLY A 295 38.42 15.85 17.72
CA GLY A 295 37.52 16.59 16.82
C GLY A 295 36.41 17.38 17.52
N THR A 296 36.18 17.14 18.82
CA THR A 296 35.04 17.72 19.57
C THR A 296 35.46 18.63 20.74
N GLY A 297 36.75 18.81 21.00
CA GLY A 297 37.29 19.71 22.03
C GLY A 297 38.27 20.72 21.43
N GLY A 298 38.07 22.01 21.73
CA GLY A 298 38.85 23.13 21.24
C GLY A 298 40.34 23.13 21.63
N ARG A 299 41.08 24.01 20.94
CA ARG A 299 42.52 24.33 21.02
C ARG A 299 43.19 24.04 22.38
N GLY A 300 44.30 23.31 22.36
CA GLY A 300 45.18 23.17 23.53
C GLY A 300 46.35 22.19 23.33
N THR A 301 47.51 22.76 22.99
CA THR A 301 48.90 22.33 23.28
C THR A 301 49.49 20.99 22.82
N LYS A 302 50.77 21.11 22.40
CA LYS A 302 51.64 20.15 21.72
C LYS A 302 52.26 19.13 22.68
N ALA A 303 52.41 17.89 22.23
CA ALA A 303 53.65 17.09 22.17
C ALA A 303 53.30 15.60 22.00
N GLY A 304 53.92 14.91 21.03
CA GLY A 304 53.79 13.46 20.82
C GLY A 304 53.36 13.00 19.41
N GLY A 305 53.19 13.92 18.45
CA GLY A 305 52.58 13.62 17.14
C GLY A 305 53.47 12.97 16.06
N ASN A 306 54.77 12.82 16.27
CA ASN A 306 55.68 12.49 15.15
C ASN A 306 55.68 11.01 14.72
N ALA A 307 55.29 10.07 15.58
CA ALA A 307 55.27 8.65 15.23
C ALA A 307 54.00 8.25 14.44
N ILE A 308 52.85 8.87 14.74
CA ILE A 308 51.57 8.54 14.09
C ILE A 308 51.47 9.18 12.71
N MET A 309 51.99 10.40 12.51
CA MET A 309 52.02 11.06 11.20
C MET A 309 52.90 10.29 10.19
N ARG A 310 54.06 9.78 10.61
CA ARG A 310 54.94 8.96 9.74
C ARG A 310 54.28 7.65 9.29
N VAL A 311 53.59 6.96 10.19
CA VAL A 311 52.84 5.73 9.87
C VAL A 311 51.65 6.02 8.94
N MET A 312 51.04 7.20 9.03
CA MET A 312 49.95 7.62 8.14
C MET A 312 50.44 8.05 6.75
N GLU A 313 51.63 8.65 6.66
CA GLU A 313 52.23 9.15 5.41
C GLU A 313 52.83 8.01 4.56
N GLU A 314 53.47 7.01 5.18
CA GLU A 314 53.91 5.77 4.51
C GLU A 314 52.73 4.91 4.02
N ARG A 315 51.61 4.89 4.76
CA ARG A 315 50.39 4.18 4.33
C ARG A 315 49.62 4.92 3.24
N ARG A 316 49.74 6.26 3.14
CA ARG A 316 49.18 7.06 2.05
C ARG A 316 49.79 6.69 0.69
N ARG A 317 51.06 6.26 0.66
CA ARG A 317 51.77 5.78 -0.54
C ARG A 317 51.40 4.36 -0.97
N ARG A 318 50.94 3.50 -0.05
CA ARG A 318 50.54 2.11 -0.36
C ARG A 318 49.04 1.92 -0.62
N GLY A 319 48.24 2.98 -0.48
CA GLY A 319 46.80 2.97 -0.71
C GLY A 319 46.05 2.04 0.26
N PRO A 320 45.32 2.55 1.26
CA PRO A 320 44.27 1.74 1.86
C PRO A 320 43.25 1.45 0.75
N THR A 321 42.76 0.20 0.66
CA THR A 321 41.43 -0.05 0.11
C THR A 321 40.49 0.75 1.01
N GLU A 322 40.26 2.02 0.67
CA GLU A 322 39.27 2.83 1.35
C GLU A 322 38.00 1.99 1.35
N LEU A 323 37.54 1.66 2.56
CA LEU A 323 36.13 1.38 2.72
C LEU A 323 35.48 2.67 2.20
N ARG A 324 35.01 2.65 0.94
CA ARG A 324 34.04 3.61 0.46
C ARG A 324 32.99 3.57 1.54
N VAL A 325 32.96 4.60 2.39
CA VAL A 325 31.82 4.92 3.25
C VAL A 325 30.66 4.65 2.32
N LEU A 326 29.86 3.62 2.62
CA LEU A 326 28.78 3.29 1.72
C LEU A 326 28.01 4.59 1.60
N PRO A 327 27.88 5.19 0.40
CA PRO A 327 27.11 6.41 0.27
C PRO A 327 25.77 6.07 0.93
N ALA A 328 25.34 6.88 1.90
CA ALA A 328 24.03 6.71 2.53
C ALA A 328 23.06 6.47 1.39
N GLY A 329 22.55 5.22 1.27
CA GLY A 329 22.19 4.64 -0.03
C GLY A 329 21.46 5.68 -0.85
N GLU A 330 22.12 6.17 -1.94
CA GLU A 330 21.72 7.34 -2.75
C GLU A 330 20.25 7.60 -2.52
N ASP A 331 19.89 8.64 -1.75
CA ASP A 331 18.53 8.97 -1.31
C ASP A 331 17.54 8.30 -2.26
N VAL A 332 17.25 7.02 -1.99
CA VAL A 332 16.42 6.25 -2.90
C VAL A 332 15.14 6.77 -2.37
N MET A 333 14.72 7.88 -2.99
CA MET A 333 13.45 8.55 -2.78
C MET A 333 12.57 7.40 -2.46
N ALA A 334 12.18 7.30 -1.19
CA ALA A 334 11.26 6.29 -0.76
C ALA A 334 10.09 6.61 -1.66
N ALA A 335 10.04 5.90 -2.80
CA ALA A 335 8.95 5.94 -3.72
C ALA A 335 7.85 5.72 -2.75
N THR A 336 7.03 6.75 -2.57
CA THR A 336 6.19 6.83 -1.40
C THR A 336 5.10 5.82 -1.71
N VAL A 337 5.44 4.55 -1.50
CA VAL A 337 4.62 3.36 -1.62
C VAL A 337 3.95 3.32 -0.26
N TRP A 338 3.17 4.37 -0.01
CA TRP A 338 1.93 4.19 0.71
C TRP A 338 1.14 3.26 -0.21
N GLY A 339 1.30 1.95 0.01
CA GLY A 339 0.96 0.92 -0.97
C GLY A 339 -0.54 0.79 -1.24
N GLY A 340 -0.88 -0.14 -2.14
CA GLY A 340 -2.25 -0.37 -2.61
C GLY A 340 -3.24 -0.76 -1.50
N ALA A 341 -2.78 -1.21 -0.33
CA ALA A 341 -3.65 -1.60 0.78
C ALA A 341 -4.20 -0.41 1.59
N TYR A 342 -3.50 0.72 1.66
CA TYR A 342 -3.97 1.85 2.46
C TYR A 342 -5.16 2.54 1.80
N PHE A 343 -6.16 2.89 2.62
CA PHE A 343 -7.14 3.87 2.20
C PHE A 343 -6.52 5.26 2.23
N GLN A 344 -6.51 5.92 1.08
CA GLN A 344 -6.01 7.28 0.95
C GLN A 344 -7.14 8.17 0.48
N CYS A 345 -7.38 9.26 1.20
CA CYS A 345 -8.33 10.27 0.77
C CYS A 345 -7.75 11.67 0.94
N ASP A 346 -8.59 12.67 0.73
CA ASP A 346 -8.46 14.08 1.09
C ASP A 346 -9.90 14.54 1.34
N GLY A 347 -10.13 15.53 2.17
CA GLY A 347 -11.49 15.94 2.44
C GLY A 347 -11.62 17.09 3.41
N GLY A 348 -12.84 17.61 3.48
CA GLY A 348 -13.15 18.72 4.34
C GLY A 348 -14.65 18.88 4.52
N GLU A 349 -15.02 19.47 5.65
CA GLU A 349 -16.30 20.15 5.79
C GLU A 349 -16.05 21.63 5.53
N THR A 350 -16.74 22.19 4.54
CA THR A 350 -16.49 23.56 4.10
C THR A 350 -17.81 24.28 3.94
N ASP A 351 -17.83 25.54 4.37
CA ASP A 351 -18.87 26.49 4.05
C ASP A 351 -18.30 27.53 3.07
N LYS A 352 -18.80 27.56 1.84
CA LYS A 352 -18.16 28.34 0.76
C LYS A 352 -19.17 28.86 -0.25
N ALA A 353 -19.09 30.16 -0.53
CA ALA A 353 -19.68 30.79 -1.70
C ALA A 353 -18.64 30.86 -2.85
N TYR A 354 -19.10 30.59 -4.07
CA TYR A 354 -18.32 30.67 -5.30
C TYR A 354 -18.77 31.88 -6.12
N ASN A 355 -18.07 33.00 -5.96
CA ASN A 355 -18.30 34.22 -6.75
C ASN A 355 -17.97 34.03 -8.25
N MET A 356 -17.14 33.02 -8.56
CA MET A 356 -16.82 32.57 -9.91
C MET A 356 -16.91 31.04 -9.94
N PRO A 357 -17.23 30.42 -11.09
CA PRO A 357 -17.27 28.96 -11.19
C PRO A 357 -15.96 28.30 -10.75
N PHE A 358 -16.06 27.27 -9.92
CA PHE A 358 -14.93 26.49 -9.43
C PHE A 358 -14.69 25.27 -10.31
N ASP A 359 -13.68 25.37 -11.19
CA ASP A 359 -13.31 24.29 -12.12
C ASP A 359 -12.54 23.14 -11.43
N ILE A 360 -13.02 21.91 -11.63
CA ILE A 360 -12.43 20.68 -11.05
C ILE A 360 -11.13 20.29 -11.76
N SER A 361 -11.06 20.45 -13.09
CA SER A 361 -9.91 20.02 -13.90
C SER A 361 -8.60 20.68 -13.49
N ILE A 362 -8.67 21.91 -13.01
CA ILE A 362 -7.52 22.80 -12.84
C ILE A 362 -6.93 22.70 -11.44
N ASN A 363 -7.76 22.37 -10.46
CA ASN A 363 -7.40 22.54 -9.07
C ASN A 363 -6.75 21.33 -8.41
N LYS A 364 -6.87 20.09 -8.94
CA LYS A 364 -6.17 18.90 -8.41
C LYS A 364 -6.05 17.80 -9.47
N ILE A 365 -4.86 17.60 -10.04
CA ILE A 365 -4.61 16.45 -10.93
C ILE A 365 -4.04 15.28 -10.13
N THR A 366 -4.93 14.58 -9.43
CA THR A 366 -4.68 13.25 -8.88
C THR A 366 -5.90 12.41 -9.21
N ARG A 367 -5.72 11.25 -9.85
CA ARG A 367 -6.81 10.31 -10.16
C ARG A 367 -7.54 10.00 -8.85
N GLY A 368 -8.78 10.43 -8.74
CA GLY A 368 -9.55 10.24 -7.52
C GLY A 368 -11.04 10.43 -7.75
N ILE A 369 -11.83 9.75 -6.92
CA ILE A 369 -13.29 9.87 -6.94
C ILE A 369 -13.72 10.71 -5.75
N HIS A 370 -14.43 11.79 -6.04
CA HIS A 370 -15.06 12.64 -5.06
C HIS A 370 -16.41 12.07 -4.69
N TRP A 371 -16.73 12.10 -3.41
CA TRP A 371 -18.04 11.93 -2.85
C TRP A 371 -18.35 13.22 -2.08
N VAL A 372 -19.40 13.94 -2.47
CA VAL A 372 -19.76 15.24 -1.91
C VAL A 372 -21.21 15.21 -1.46
N VAL A 373 -21.47 15.56 -0.21
CA VAL A 373 -22.83 15.71 0.32
C VAL A 373 -23.09 17.15 0.71
N THR A 374 -24.21 17.70 0.25
CA THR A 374 -24.68 19.02 0.67
C THR A 374 -25.34 18.91 2.04
N LEU A 375 -24.87 19.73 3.00
CA LEU A 375 -25.45 19.81 4.34
C LEU A 375 -26.49 20.93 4.41
N GLU A 376 -26.14 22.11 3.91
CA GLU A 376 -26.98 23.32 3.92
C GLU A 376 -26.74 24.16 2.65
N GLY A 377 -27.72 24.97 2.29
CA GLY A 377 -27.65 25.82 1.10
C GLY A 377 -27.81 25.05 -0.21
N GLU A 378 -27.41 25.68 -1.31
CA GLU A 378 -27.54 25.15 -2.66
C GLU A 378 -26.29 25.43 -3.50
N ALA A 379 -26.03 24.57 -4.47
CA ALA A 379 -25.01 24.79 -5.48
C ALA A 379 -25.43 24.14 -6.79
N VAL A 380 -24.78 24.54 -7.88
CA VAL A 380 -24.96 23.93 -9.21
C VAL A 380 -23.68 23.22 -9.60
N PHE A 381 -23.82 21.96 -10.00
CA PHE A 381 -22.74 21.17 -10.57
C PHE A 381 -22.96 20.98 -12.06
N GLU A 382 -21.99 21.42 -12.88
CA GLU A 382 -22.04 21.24 -14.33
C GLU A 382 -20.90 20.34 -14.79
N THR A 383 -21.19 19.38 -15.66
CA THR A 383 -20.17 18.52 -16.29
C THR A 383 -20.71 17.85 -17.55
N GLY A 384 -19.88 17.73 -18.59
CA GLY A 384 -20.22 16.94 -19.78
C GLY A 384 -21.51 17.37 -20.52
N GLY A 385 -21.90 18.65 -20.41
CA GLY A 385 -23.15 19.17 -20.99
C GLY A 385 -24.38 19.05 -20.08
N TYR A 386 -24.23 18.49 -18.89
CA TYR A 386 -25.28 18.36 -17.89
C TYR A 386 -25.12 19.38 -16.77
N SER A 387 -26.24 19.76 -16.14
CA SER A 387 -26.31 20.68 -15.00
C SER A 387 -27.25 20.13 -13.92
N LEU A 388 -26.79 20.10 -12.67
CA LEU A 388 -27.53 19.59 -11.51
C LEU A 388 -27.47 20.60 -10.36
N THR A 389 -28.63 21.10 -9.93
CA THR A 389 -28.75 21.84 -8.68
C THR A 389 -28.80 20.86 -7.51
N VAL A 390 -27.92 21.05 -6.53
CA VAL A 390 -27.83 20.23 -5.32
C VAL A 390 -28.43 20.96 -4.12
N HIS A 391 -29.13 20.20 -3.28
CA HIS A 391 -29.79 20.66 -2.06
C HIS A 391 -29.39 19.78 -0.86
N PRO A 392 -29.72 20.17 0.39
CA PRO A 392 -29.40 19.38 1.58
C PRO A 392 -29.81 17.90 1.45
N GLY A 393 -28.89 16.99 1.77
CA GLY A 393 -29.08 15.55 1.64
C GLY A 393 -28.73 14.97 0.25
N MET A 394 -28.48 15.81 -0.75
CA MET A 394 -27.99 15.33 -2.04
C MET A 394 -26.50 14.98 -1.97
N VAL A 395 -26.19 13.76 -2.39
CA VAL A 395 -24.85 13.26 -2.62
C VAL A 395 -24.55 13.32 -4.11
N VAL A 396 -23.35 13.78 -4.47
CA VAL A 396 -22.81 13.75 -5.84
C VAL A 396 -21.44 13.07 -5.82
N VAL A 397 -21.28 12.08 -6.69
CA VAL A 397 -20.04 11.32 -6.90
C VAL A 397 -19.45 11.73 -8.24
N TYR A 398 -18.18 12.13 -8.28
CA TYR A 398 -17.56 12.52 -9.54
C TYR A 398 -16.06 12.24 -9.59
N SER A 399 -15.53 12.01 -10.78
CA SER A 399 -14.10 11.83 -10.98
C SER A 399 -13.35 13.16 -11.01
N SER A 400 -12.12 13.14 -10.51
CA SER A 400 -11.16 14.22 -10.66
C SER A 400 -9.85 13.64 -11.22
N PRO A 401 -9.26 14.26 -12.26
CA PRO A 401 -9.75 15.45 -12.97
C PRO A 401 -10.95 15.13 -13.90
N SER A 402 -11.90 16.06 -14.00
CA SER A 402 -13.02 16.04 -14.96
C SER A 402 -13.30 17.45 -15.48
N LYS A 403 -13.99 17.56 -16.63
CA LYS A 403 -14.51 18.84 -17.16
C LYS A 403 -15.79 19.26 -16.42
N GLY A 404 -15.71 19.32 -15.10
CA GLY A 404 -16.81 19.73 -14.25
C GLY A 404 -16.51 21.01 -13.48
N ARG A 405 -17.54 21.77 -13.12
CA ARG A 405 -17.44 22.99 -12.33
C ARG A 405 -18.58 23.11 -11.31
N TRP A 406 -18.26 23.73 -10.18
CA TRP A 406 -19.22 24.06 -9.13
C TRP A 406 -19.52 25.56 -9.11
N MET A 407 -20.77 25.94 -8.88
CA MET A 407 -21.22 27.33 -8.79
C MET A 407 -22.22 27.48 -7.64
N THR A 408 -22.31 28.69 -7.06
CA THR A 408 -23.39 29.05 -6.11
C THR A 408 -24.15 30.23 -6.72
N PRO A 409 -25.20 29.97 -7.53
CA PRO A 409 -25.88 31.04 -8.29
C PRO A 409 -26.46 32.15 -7.41
N SER A 410 -26.95 31.80 -6.22
CA SER A 410 -27.48 32.76 -5.24
C SER A 410 -26.39 33.56 -4.51
N GLY A 411 -25.10 33.26 -4.73
CA GLY A 411 -23.98 33.85 -4.00
C GLY A 411 -23.93 33.50 -2.51
N ARG A 412 -24.90 32.72 -2.02
CA ARG A 412 -24.98 32.30 -0.62
C ARG A 412 -23.96 31.20 -0.31
N PRO A 413 -23.52 31.08 0.96
CA PRO A 413 -22.64 30.00 1.37
C PRO A 413 -23.27 28.62 1.16
N TRP A 414 -22.50 27.69 0.61
CA TRP A 414 -22.87 26.29 0.43
C TRP A 414 -22.04 25.42 1.38
N ARG A 415 -22.71 24.86 2.40
CA ARG A 415 -22.09 23.99 3.40
C ARG A 415 -22.14 22.55 2.92
N ARG A 416 -20.98 21.88 2.88
CA ARG A 416 -20.83 20.51 2.38
C ARG A 416 -19.74 19.74 3.09
N VAL A 417 -19.84 18.43 3.01
CA VAL A 417 -18.73 17.50 3.29
C VAL A 417 -18.27 16.91 1.98
N TRP A 418 -16.96 16.90 1.74
CA TRP A 418 -16.38 16.27 0.56
C TRP A 418 -15.25 15.31 0.96
N VAL A 419 -15.26 14.12 0.35
CA VAL A 419 -14.22 13.11 0.47
C VAL A 419 -13.71 12.79 -0.93
N LYS A 420 -12.44 13.04 -1.19
CA LYS A 420 -11.74 12.67 -2.42
C LYS A 420 -10.90 11.42 -2.15
N VAL A 421 -11.38 10.27 -2.59
CA VAL A 421 -10.64 9.00 -2.53
C VAL A 421 -9.53 9.00 -3.58
N ARG A 422 -8.38 8.42 -3.24
CA ARG A 422 -7.17 8.38 -4.08
C ARG A 422 -6.56 6.99 -4.20
N CYS A 423 -6.89 6.06 -3.31
CA CYS A 423 -6.43 4.68 -3.42
C CYS A 423 -7.22 3.93 -4.50
N ASP A 424 -6.57 2.93 -5.12
CA ASP A 424 -7.13 2.20 -6.26
C ASP A 424 -8.41 1.45 -5.88
N TRP A 425 -8.40 0.67 -4.80
CA TRP A 425 -9.58 -0.08 -4.38
C TRP A 425 -10.75 0.81 -3.94
N GLY A 426 -10.47 1.93 -3.29
CA GLY A 426 -11.51 2.89 -2.91
C GLY A 426 -12.11 3.62 -4.12
N ASN A 427 -11.29 3.94 -5.13
CA ASN A 427 -11.77 4.49 -6.39
C ASN A 427 -12.66 3.48 -7.13
N GLU A 428 -12.23 2.21 -7.23
CA GLU A 428 -13.02 1.14 -7.86
C GLU A 428 -14.33 0.90 -7.09
N ALA A 429 -14.31 0.92 -5.75
CA ALA A 429 -15.49 0.81 -4.91
C ALA A 429 -16.50 1.93 -5.19
N LEU A 430 -16.08 3.20 -5.14
CA LEU A 430 -16.98 4.33 -5.39
C LEU A 430 -17.50 4.35 -6.83
N LEU A 431 -16.69 3.98 -7.82
CA LEU A 431 -17.15 3.85 -9.20
C LEU A 431 -18.20 2.75 -9.34
N ALA A 432 -17.97 1.58 -8.74
CA ALA A 432 -18.90 0.46 -8.78
C ALA A 432 -20.23 0.79 -8.09
N LEU A 433 -20.18 1.46 -6.94
CA LEU A 433 -21.37 1.96 -6.24
C LEU A 433 -22.11 3.00 -7.09
N GLY A 434 -21.38 3.95 -7.69
CA GLY A 434 -21.95 4.95 -8.60
C GLY A 434 -22.59 4.34 -9.85
N THR A 435 -22.10 3.20 -10.36
CA THR A 435 -22.79 2.47 -11.44
C THR A 435 -24.13 1.89 -10.98
N ALA A 436 -24.24 1.41 -9.74
CA ALA A 436 -25.45 0.75 -9.23
C ALA A 436 -26.60 1.71 -8.88
N HIS A 437 -26.30 2.93 -8.44
CA HIS A 437 -27.31 3.91 -8.00
C HIS A 437 -27.27 5.23 -8.79
N GLY A 438 -26.49 5.30 -9.86
CA GLY A 438 -26.11 6.56 -10.50
C GLY A 438 -25.13 7.36 -9.64
N TRP A 439 -24.69 8.51 -10.13
CA TRP A 439 -23.69 9.31 -9.42
C TRP A 439 -24.27 10.47 -8.61
N ALA A 440 -25.59 10.56 -8.50
CA ALA A 440 -26.24 11.44 -7.55
C ALA A 440 -27.42 10.75 -6.88
N ALA A 441 -27.58 10.95 -5.57
CA ALA A 441 -28.59 10.29 -4.76
C ALA A 441 -29.07 11.17 -3.60
N MET A 442 -30.30 10.94 -3.15
CA MET A 442 -30.83 11.58 -1.95
C MET A 442 -30.62 10.68 -0.73
N VAL A 443 -29.98 11.21 0.32
CA VAL A 443 -29.77 10.48 1.57
C VAL A 443 -30.14 11.29 2.81
N PRO A 444 -30.61 10.64 3.89
CA PRO A 444 -30.80 11.33 5.17
C PRO A 444 -29.46 11.87 5.69
N LEU A 445 -29.42 13.14 6.09
CA LEU A 445 -28.20 13.74 6.67
C LEU A 445 -27.76 13.05 7.96
N ALA A 446 -28.69 12.47 8.71
CA ALA A 446 -28.42 11.67 9.89
C ALA A 446 -27.96 10.23 9.57
N SER A 447 -27.82 9.84 8.29
CA SER A 447 -27.45 8.47 7.92
C SER A 447 -26.02 8.11 8.32
N ARG A 448 -25.76 6.81 8.49
CA ARG A 448 -24.45 6.28 8.89
C ARG A 448 -23.33 6.69 7.90
N PRO A 449 -23.50 6.65 6.57
CA PRO A 449 -22.45 7.08 5.65
C PRO A 449 -22.05 8.54 5.78
N VAL A 450 -23.00 9.45 6.02
CA VAL A 450 -22.71 10.89 6.22
C VAL A 450 -21.92 11.09 7.52
N ARG A 451 -22.30 10.42 8.62
CA ARG A 451 -21.56 10.48 9.88
C ARG A 451 -20.12 9.95 9.74
N LEU A 452 -19.96 8.78 9.09
CA LEU A 452 -18.64 8.18 8.88
C LEU A 452 -17.78 8.98 7.90
N ALA A 453 -18.36 9.63 6.89
CA ALA A 453 -17.62 10.54 6.02
C ALA A 453 -17.03 11.72 6.82
N ARG A 454 -17.84 12.34 7.69
CA ARG A 454 -17.37 13.43 8.57
C ARG A 454 -16.28 12.95 9.53
N GLN A 455 -16.42 11.75 10.09
CA GLN A 455 -15.40 11.14 10.94
C GLN A 455 -14.09 10.91 10.17
N CYS A 456 -14.15 10.26 9.00
CA CYS A 456 -12.99 10.01 8.15
C CYS A 456 -12.25 11.31 7.80
N VAL A 457 -12.98 12.38 7.49
CA VAL A 457 -12.40 13.69 7.19
C VAL A 457 -11.69 14.30 8.40
N ARG A 458 -12.29 14.22 9.60
CA ARG A 458 -11.64 14.71 10.82
C ARG A 458 -10.35 13.94 11.11
N GLU A 459 -10.43 12.62 11.13
CA GLU A 459 -9.27 11.74 11.38
C GLU A 459 -8.15 12.00 10.36
N TRP A 460 -8.49 12.10 9.09
CA TRP A 460 -7.53 12.40 8.02
C TRP A 460 -6.79 13.73 8.22
N ASN A 461 -7.53 14.76 8.64
CA ASN A 461 -6.97 16.10 8.88
C ASN A 461 -6.13 16.16 10.16
N GLU A 462 -6.57 15.51 11.23
CA GLU A 462 -5.83 15.41 12.51
C GLU A 462 -4.47 14.72 12.33
N HIS A 463 -4.40 13.66 11.52
CA HIS A 463 -3.17 12.90 11.26
C HIS A 463 -2.28 13.50 10.16
N ARG A 464 -2.48 14.77 9.81
CA ARG A 464 -1.70 15.53 8.81
C ARG A 464 -1.52 14.78 7.48
N ASN A 465 -2.54 14.08 6.99
CA ASN A 465 -2.54 13.38 5.70
C ASN A 465 -1.57 12.18 5.61
N ARG A 466 -1.20 11.54 6.73
CA ARG A 466 -0.40 10.30 6.71
C ARG A 466 -1.30 9.06 6.61
N PRO A 467 -1.10 8.18 5.61
CA PRO A 467 -1.81 6.90 5.54
C PRO A 467 -1.50 6.02 6.75
N SER A 468 -2.51 5.30 7.23
CA SER A 468 -2.39 4.36 8.35
C SER A 468 -3.39 3.22 8.19
N VAL A 469 -3.16 2.12 8.92
CA VAL A 469 -4.15 1.03 9.01
C VAL A 469 -5.47 1.55 9.59
N GLU A 470 -5.42 2.43 10.59
CA GLU A 470 -6.62 3.01 11.19
C GLU A 470 -7.44 3.82 10.16
N MET A 471 -6.77 4.66 9.37
CA MET A 471 -7.44 5.36 8.25
C MET A 471 -8.05 4.39 7.25
N SER A 472 -7.42 3.22 7.06
CA SER A 472 -7.93 2.17 6.20
C SER A 472 -9.19 1.51 6.76
N ARG A 473 -9.27 1.32 8.08
CA ARG A 473 -10.48 0.85 8.77
C ARG A 473 -11.62 1.84 8.62
N SER A 474 -11.38 3.13 8.90
CA SER A 474 -12.39 4.18 8.77
C SER A 474 -12.92 4.29 7.33
N GLY A 475 -12.01 4.31 6.35
CA GLY A 475 -12.37 4.34 4.94
C GLY A 475 -13.17 3.13 4.48
N TYR A 476 -12.80 1.93 4.92
CA TYR A 476 -13.53 0.71 4.63
C TYR A 476 -14.93 0.70 5.27
N GLU A 477 -15.06 1.04 6.56
CA GLU A 477 -16.37 1.11 7.22
C GLU A 477 -17.29 2.16 6.58
N TRP A 478 -16.74 3.27 6.10
CA TRP A 478 -17.49 4.27 5.35
C TRP A 478 -18.03 3.71 4.02
N LEU A 479 -17.18 3.05 3.22
CA LEU A 479 -17.59 2.42 1.96
C LEU A 479 -18.62 1.30 2.17
N LEU A 480 -18.42 0.48 3.19
CA LEU A 480 -19.35 -0.58 3.55
C LEU A 480 -20.70 -0.02 4.00
N ALA A 481 -20.71 1.03 4.81
CA ALA A 481 -21.94 1.70 5.21
C ALA A 481 -22.67 2.31 4.00
N TRP A 482 -21.94 2.83 3.01
CA TRP A 482 -22.54 3.31 1.76
C TRP A 482 -23.20 2.18 0.98
N TRP A 483 -22.49 1.06 0.80
CA TRP A 483 -23.06 -0.14 0.17
C TRP A 483 -24.29 -0.67 0.92
N GLU A 484 -24.25 -0.78 2.26
CA GLU A 484 -25.37 -1.25 3.09
C GLU A 484 -26.61 -0.34 2.93
N LEU A 485 -26.39 0.98 2.89
CA LEU A 485 -27.49 1.94 2.73
C LEU A 485 -28.14 1.79 1.35
N LEU A 486 -27.34 1.61 0.29
CA LEU A 486 -27.86 1.37 -1.07
C LEU A 486 -28.57 0.01 -1.15
N HIS A 487 -28.00 -1.03 -0.56
CA HIS A 487 -28.55 -2.38 -0.54
C HIS A 487 -29.87 -2.46 0.23
N SER A 488 -30.07 -1.58 1.22
CA SER A 488 -31.35 -1.49 1.93
C SER A 488 -32.53 -1.06 1.07
N GLY A 489 -32.28 -0.56 -0.15
CA GLY A 489 -33.32 -0.04 -1.05
C GLY A 489 -33.95 1.29 -0.61
N ARG A 490 -33.46 1.89 0.49
CA ARG A 490 -33.98 3.15 1.05
C ARG A 490 -33.49 4.41 0.32
N VAL A 491 -32.49 4.27 -0.55
CA VAL A 491 -31.91 5.37 -1.33
C VAL A 491 -32.60 5.46 -2.67
N ARG A 492 -33.02 6.67 -3.05
CA ARG A 492 -33.64 6.94 -4.34
C ARG A 492 -32.61 7.59 -5.27
N PRO A 493 -32.33 6.96 -6.43
CA PRO A 493 -31.48 7.57 -7.45
C PRO A 493 -32.20 8.76 -8.09
N LEU A 494 -31.41 9.72 -8.58
CA LEU A 494 -31.93 10.81 -9.41
C LEU A 494 -32.05 10.29 -10.85
N VAL A 495 -33.24 10.41 -11.44
CA VAL A 495 -33.52 10.04 -12.84
C VAL A 495 -34.08 11.22 -13.63
N ASP A 496 -33.91 11.19 -14.95
CA ASP A 496 -34.51 12.18 -15.85
C ASP A 496 -36.00 11.88 -16.08
N ALA A 497 -36.66 12.67 -16.92
CA ALA A 497 -38.08 12.50 -17.23
C ALA A 497 -38.40 11.18 -17.96
N ARG A 498 -37.39 10.49 -18.50
CA ARG A 498 -37.51 9.20 -19.21
C ARG A 498 -37.15 8.01 -18.30
N GLY A 499 -36.85 8.27 -17.02
CA GLY A 499 -36.45 7.23 -16.07
C GLY A 499 -34.99 6.78 -16.24
N GLN A 500 -34.19 7.48 -17.04
CA GLN A 500 -32.76 7.19 -17.21
C GLN A 500 -31.96 7.90 -16.12
N ALA A 501 -30.78 7.37 -15.77
CA ALA A 501 -29.87 8.09 -14.88
C ALA A 501 -29.65 9.51 -15.45
N VAL A 502 -29.80 10.55 -14.63
CA VAL A 502 -29.83 11.97 -15.07
C VAL A 502 -28.58 12.39 -15.83
N LEU A 503 -27.54 11.58 -15.75
CA LEU A 503 -26.19 12.00 -15.98
C LEU A 503 -25.29 10.82 -16.42
N PRO A 504 -24.20 11.07 -17.19
CA PRO A 504 -23.42 10.05 -17.90
C PRO A 504 -22.57 9.18 -16.97
N ASP A 505 -22.17 7.99 -17.44
CA ASP A 505 -21.25 7.11 -16.70
C ASP A 505 -19.94 7.87 -16.41
N MET A 506 -19.61 7.99 -15.13
CA MET A 506 -18.39 8.67 -14.71
C MET A 506 -17.12 7.99 -15.23
N ARG A 507 -17.15 6.75 -15.72
CA ARG A 507 -16.06 6.10 -16.46
C ARG A 507 -15.83 6.72 -17.84
N GLU A 508 -16.89 7.22 -18.49
CA GLU A 508 -16.80 7.92 -19.77
C GLU A 508 -16.31 9.37 -19.59
N VAL A 509 -16.68 9.99 -18.47
CA VAL A 509 -16.28 11.36 -18.10
C VAL A 509 -14.90 11.40 -17.43
N ALA A 510 -14.55 10.39 -16.62
CA ALA A 510 -13.23 10.21 -16.05
C ALA A 510 -12.27 9.97 -17.19
N LEU A 511 -11.51 10.99 -17.55
CA LEU A 511 -10.57 10.96 -18.67
C LEU A 511 -9.53 9.84 -18.42
N PRO A 512 -9.65 8.61 -18.96
CA PRO A 512 -8.69 7.52 -18.70
C PRO A 512 -7.32 7.84 -19.35
N SER A 513 -7.33 8.92 -20.14
CA SER A 513 -6.22 9.50 -20.88
C SER A 513 -5.92 10.93 -20.44
N PHE A 514 -6.31 11.40 -19.24
CA PHE A 514 -6.11 12.80 -18.83
C PHE A 514 -4.67 13.28 -19.09
N PHE A 515 -3.68 12.56 -18.55
CA PHE A 515 -2.25 12.88 -18.76
C PHE A 515 -1.79 12.65 -20.22
N ARG A 516 -2.45 11.73 -20.94
CA ARG A 516 -2.23 11.52 -22.39
C ARG A 516 -2.82 12.67 -23.23
N ARG A 517 -3.77 13.45 -22.72
CA ARG A 517 -4.35 14.60 -23.44
C ARG A 517 -3.54 15.88 -23.24
N ILE A 518 -2.76 16.00 -22.16
CA ILE A 518 -1.88 17.15 -21.92
C ILE A 518 -0.66 17.11 -22.87
N LYS A 519 -0.83 17.41 -24.16
CA LYS A 519 0.31 17.41 -25.11
C LYS A 519 1.43 18.36 -24.67
N THR A 520 1.04 19.57 -24.27
CA THR A 520 1.94 20.59 -23.71
C THR A 520 1.26 21.30 -22.55
N ILE A 521 2.05 21.84 -21.62
CA ILE A 521 1.51 22.65 -20.51
C ILE A 521 0.82 23.92 -21.04
N THR A 522 1.34 24.53 -22.13
CA THR A 522 0.66 25.67 -22.79
C THR A 522 -0.70 25.28 -23.33
N GLY A 523 -0.79 24.16 -24.05
CA GLY A 523 -2.04 23.69 -24.64
C GLY A 523 -3.08 23.37 -23.56
N TYR A 524 -2.63 22.75 -22.47
CA TYR A 524 -3.49 22.49 -21.31
C TYR A 524 -3.95 23.78 -20.63
N ALA A 525 -3.06 24.73 -20.38
CA ALA A 525 -3.39 26.03 -19.80
C ALA A 525 -4.44 26.78 -20.64
N LYS A 526 -4.28 26.79 -21.97
CA LYS A 526 -5.26 27.39 -22.90
C LYS A 526 -6.61 26.67 -22.84
N GLN A 527 -6.61 25.33 -22.81
CA GLN A 527 -7.84 24.53 -22.77
C GLN A 527 -8.67 24.79 -21.50
N ILE A 528 -8.00 25.12 -20.40
CA ILE A 528 -8.63 25.38 -19.11
C ILE A 528 -8.81 26.88 -18.81
N GLY A 529 -8.51 27.76 -19.77
CA GLY A 529 -8.72 29.21 -19.63
C GLY A 529 -7.73 29.95 -18.73
N TYR A 530 -6.53 29.41 -18.48
CA TYR A 530 -5.50 30.05 -17.66
C TYR A 530 -4.22 30.38 -18.43
N SER A 531 -3.44 31.32 -17.86
CA SER A 531 -2.09 31.57 -18.34
C SER A 531 -1.16 30.39 -18.05
N ARG A 532 -0.15 30.21 -18.90
CA ARG A 532 0.87 29.16 -18.74
C ARG A 532 1.57 29.28 -17.38
N SER A 533 1.93 30.50 -16.96
CA SER A 533 2.64 30.75 -15.70
C SER A 533 1.78 30.44 -14.48
N HIS A 534 0.50 30.82 -14.48
CA HIS A 534 -0.42 30.48 -13.39
C HIS A 534 -0.62 28.96 -13.26
N THR A 535 -0.82 28.30 -14.40
CA THR A 535 -0.95 26.84 -14.47
C THR A 535 0.31 26.15 -13.98
N MET A 536 1.49 26.57 -14.45
CA MET A 536 2.77 25.99 -14.04
C MET A 536 3.01 26.14 -12.54
N ARG A 537 2.76 27.33 -11.98
CA ARG A 537 2.89 27.59 -10.54
C ARG A 537 1.97 26.67 -9.73
N LYS A 538 0.69 26.61 -10.07
CA LYS A 538 -0.29 25.72 -9.44
C LYS A 538 0.12 24.25 -9.52
N LEU A 539 0.58 23.79 -10.69
CA LEU A 539 1.03 22.42 -10.88
C LEU A 539 2.27 22.10 -10.02
N SER A 540 3.25 22.99 -9.98
CA SER A 540 4.46 22.82 -9.16
C SER A 540 4.19 22.88 -7.66
N GLU A 541 3.25 23.73 -7.21
CA GLU A 541 2.80 23.79 -5.81
C GLU A 541 2.12 22.48 -5.38
N GLN A 542 1.31 21.89 -6.28
CA GLN A 542 0.51 20.70 -5.99
C GLN A 542 1.26 19.40 -6.16
N TRP A 543 2.16 19.33 -7.13
CA TRP A 543 2.87 18.12 -7.48
C TRP A 543 4.31 18.15 -6.94
N LYS A 544 4.49 17.57 -5.75
CA LYS A 544 5.82 17.37 -5.15
C LYS A 544 6.56 16.21 -5.83
N GLY A 545 7.90 16.26 -5.86
CA GLY A 545 8.74 15.15 -6.35
C GLY A 545 9.11 15.20 -7.83
N GLY A 546 9.11 16.39 -8.45
CA GLY A 546 9.59 16.61 -9.82
C GLY A 546 8.92 17.81 -10.48
N THR A 547 9.39 18.18 -11.67
CA THR A 547 8.72 19.20 -12.48
C THR A 547 7.39 18.67 -13.04
N PRO A 548 6.40 19.53 -13.34
CA PRO A 548 5.14 19.08 -13.92
C PRO A 548 5.28 18.22 -15.18
N ALA A 549 6.28 18.51 -16.02
CA ALA A 549 6.58 17.70 -17.20
C ALA A 549 7.08 16.29 -16.84
N GLN A 550 7.94 16.15 -15.84
CA GLN A 550 8.43 14.85 -15.35
C GLN A 550 7.26 14.01 -14.79
N ILE A 551 6.36 14.63 -14.05
CA ILE A 551 5.23 13.95 -13.41
C ILE A 551 4.21 13.49 -14.46
N ILE A 552 3.87 14.33 -15.44
CA ILE A 552 3.03 13.94 -16.59
C ILE A 552 3.66 12.75 -17.34
N ARG A 553 4.98 12.78 -17.56
CA ARG A 553 5.71 11.70 -18.23
C ARG A 553 5.64 10.39 -17.43
N ARG A 554 5.87 10.44 -16.12
CA ARG A 554 5.79 9.28 -15.22
C ARG A 554 4.40 8.65 -15.24
N GLN A 555 3.34 9.47 -15.15
CA GLN A 555 1.95 8.99 -15.21
C GLN A 555 1.59 8.36 -16.57
N ARG A 556 2.11 8.89 -17.69
CA ARG A 556 1.96 8.26 -19.01
C ARG A 556 2.65 6.89 -19.11
N LEU A 557 3.80 6.74 -18.47
CA LEU A 557 4.54 5.48 -18.40
C LEU A 557 3.80 4.45 -17.53
N ALA A 558 3.25 4.88 -16.38
CA ALA A 558 2.40 4.02 -15.54
C ALA A 558 1.15 3.52 -16.28
N GLN A 559 0.47 4.39 -17.04
CA GLN A 559 -0.65 3.95 -17.87
C GLN A 559 -0.20 3.00 -18.99
N ALA A 560 0.98 3.22 -19.58
CA ALA A 560 1.53 2.28 -20.56
C ALA A 560 1.80 0.90 -19.95
N ALA A 561 2.24 0.84 -18.70
CA ALA A 561 2.45 -0.41 -17.97
C ALA A 561 1.13 -1.17 -17.76
N LEU A 562 0.05 -0.47 -17.43
CA LEU A 562 -1.29 -1.05 -17.37
C LEU A 562 -1.76 -1.58 -18.73
N ASP A 563 -1.56 -0.80 -19.80
CA ASP A 563 -1.95 -1.23 -21.16
C ASP A 563 -1.14 -2.45 -21.62
N LEU A 564 0.15 -2.54 -21.25
CA LEU A 564 1.00 -3.71 -21.53
C LEU A 564 0.49 -4.98 -20.85
N ARG A 565 -0.07 -4.85 -19.64
CA ARG A 565 -0.66 -5.96 -18.86
C ARG A 565 -2.04 -6.37 -19.36
N ARG A 566 -2.91 -5.39 -19.64
CA ARG A 566 -4.33 -5.62 -19.90
C ARG A 566 -4.65 -5.86 -21.36
N THR A 567 -3.74 -5.54 -22.28
CA THR A 567 -4.00 -5.58 -23.72
C THR A 567 -2.87 -6.26 -24.47
N ARG A 568 -3.22 -6.81 -25.64
CA ARG A 568 -2.26 -7.35 -26.62
C ARG A 568 -1.73 -6.30 -27.61
N LEU A 569 -1.93 -5.00 -27.32
CA LEU A 569 -1.52 -3.94 -28.24
C LEU A 569 0.00 -3.98 -28.49
N PRO A 570 0.46 -3.73 -29.73
CA PRO A 570 1.88 -3.61 -30.02
C PRO A 570 2.55 -2.50 -29.18
N VAL A 571 3.82 -2.69 -28.81
CA VAL A 571 4.59 -1.71 -28.00
C VAL A 571 4.62 -0.34 -28.68
N VAL A 572 4.70 -0.31 -30.01
CA VAL A 572 4.65 0.91 -30.82
C VAL A 572 3.32 1.65 -30.64
N GLU A 573 2.20 0.93 -30.67
CA GLU A 573 0.87 1.52 -30.48
C GLU A 573 0.66 2.00 -29.04
N ILE A 574 1.20 1.28 -28.05
CA ILE A 574 1.17 1.72 -26.65
C ILE A 574 2.02 2.99 -26.45
N ALA A 575 3.20 3.07 -27.08
CA ALA A 575 4.06 4.26 -27.05
C ALA A 575 3.31 5.48 -27.62
N ARG A 576 2.66 5.32 -28.78
CA ARG A 576 1.85 6.35 -29.43
C ARG A 576 0.68 6.80 -28.54
N ARG A 577 -0.07 5.86 -27.96
CA ARG A 577 -1.17 6.16 -27.02
C ARG A 577 -0.67 6.92 -25.80
N SER A 578 0.51 6.60 -25.30
CA SER A 578 1.18 7.31 -24.21
C SER A 578 1.87 8.62 -24.61
N GLN A 579 1.61 9.14 -25.82
CA GLN A 579 2.15 10.40 -26.33
C GLN A 579 3.68 10.48 -26.38
N PHE A 580 4.33 9.35 -26.68
CA PHE A 580 5.73 9.36 -27.06
C PHE A 580 5.84 9.54 -28.57
N ALA A 581 6.83 10.31 -29.02
CA ALA A 581 7.06 10.55 -30.44
C ALA A 581 7.38 9.26 -31.21
N SER A 582 7.98 8.29 -30.53
CA SER A 582 8.36 7.00 -31.11
C SER A 582 8.55 5.93 -30.04
N ALA A 583 8.51 4.66 -30.45
CA ALA A 583 8.91 3.54 -29.60
C ALA A 583 10.36 3.69 -29.10
N GLY A 584 11.25 4.24 -29.92
CA GLY A 584 12.65 4.51 -29.57
C GLY A 584 12.82 5.51 -28.41
N SER A 585 11.92 6.49 -28.27
CA SER A 585 11.91 7.40 -27.11
C SER A 585 11.16 6.83 -25.89
N PHE A 586 10.21 5.93 -26.13
CA PHE A 586 9.38 5.29 -25.11
C PHE A 586 10.12 4.19 -24.35
N ILE A 587 10.78 3.25 -25.06
CA ILE A 587 11.42 2.06 -24.46
C ILE A 587 12.48 2.45 -23.42
N PRO A 588 13.41 3.39 -23.68
CA PRO A 588 14.40 3.81 -22.68
C PRO A 588 13.75 4.50 -21.48
N ALA A 589 12.69 5.29 -21.72
CA ALA A 589 11.96 5.97 -20.66
C ALA A 589 11.22 4.99 -19.75
N PHE A 590 10.58 3.99 -20.35
CA PHE A 590 9.89 2.91 -19.65
C PHE A 590 10.88 2.06 -18.85
N ARG A 591 12.03 1.71 -19.44
CA ARG A 591 13.10 0.97 -18.76
C ARG A 591 13.67 1.74 -17.58
N ARG A 592 13.85 3.05 -17.71
CA ARG A 592 14.32 3.91 -16.62
C ARG A 592 13.35 3.93 -15.44
N GLU A 593 12.04 3.93 -15.71
CA GLU A 593 11.00 3.96 -14.67
C GLU A 593 10.77 2.59 -14.00
N PHE A 594 10.74 1.50 -14.78
CA PHE A 594 10.34 0.17 -14.31
C PHE A 594 11.48 -0.85 -14.21
N GLY A 595 12.71 -0.46 -14.53
CA GLY A 595 13.90 -1.31 -14.49
C GLY A 595 14.01 -2.34 -15.62
N MET A 596 12.99 -2.49 -16.48
CA MET A 596 12.95 -3.47 -17.56
C MET A 596 12.25 -2.92 -18.82
N THR A 597 12.46 -3.56 -19.96
CA THR A 597 11.83 -3.12 -21.23
C THR A 597 10.33 -3.42 -21.26
N PRO A 598 9.52 -2.70 -22.05
CA PRO A 598 8.08 -2.97 -22.18
C PRO A 598 7.72 -4.41 -22.50
N LEU A 599 8.49 -5.06 -23.38
CA LEU A 599 8.27 -6.46 -23.76
C LEU A 599 8.60 -7.41 -22.61
N ALA A 600 9.74 -7.21 -21.94
CA ALA A 600 10.10 -7.99 -20.76
C ALA A 600 9.07 -7.82 -19.64
N TYR A 601 8.57 -6.60 -19.44
CA TYR A 601 7.51 -6.29 -18.48
C TYR A 601 6.21 -7.03 -18.76
N ARG A 602 5.84 -7.18 -20.04
CA ARG A 602 4.68 -7.97 -20.46
C ARG A 602 4.90 -9.47 -20.26
N LEU A 603 6.08 -9.98 -20.61
CA LEU A 603 6.40 -11.40 -20.52
C LEU A 603 6.58 -11.89 -19.07
N ALA A 604 7.07 -11.04 -18.17
CA ALA A 604 7.26 -11.36 -16.76
C ALA A 604 5.93 -11.51 -15.96
N GLN A 605 4.78 -11.44 -16.62
CA GLN A 605 3.44 -11.47 -16.03
C GLN A 605 2.48 -12.40 -16.81
N ILE A 606 3.01 -13.16 -17.77
CA ILE A 606 2.39 -14.37 -18.33
C ILE A 606 2.90 -15.54 -17.49
#